data_AF-A0A3E3K4I6-F1
#
_entry.id   AF-A0A3E3K4I6-F1
#
_cell.length_a   1.000
_cell.length_b   1.000
_cell.length_c   1.000
_cell.angle_alpha   90.00
_cell.angle_beta   90.00
_cell.angle_gamma   90.00
#
_symmetry.space_group_name_H-M   'P 1'
#
loop_
_entity.id
_entity.type
_entity.pdbx_description
1 polymer ?
#
loop_
_entity_poly.entity_id
_entity_poly.type
_entity_poly.pdbx_seq_one_letter_code
_entity_poly.pdbx_strand_id
1 'polypeptide(L)'
;MEQQTAEEWNQRHDGKACRAFIITYEKMKRYEGSWHLICEPLLSGYFFLKTEESKVLEEAQDSIPIDSGEERFLKELGGRDHHVPMSRGYIREGKTCVTEGPLCGHESQIQKIDRHKRLAHLDCRMDQYQRKGLWAGLEIVSKS
;
A
#
# COMPACT_ATOMS: atom_id res chain seq x y z
N MET A 1 2.83 1.75 15.77
CA MET A 1 3.81 0.74 16.22
C MET A 1 4.84 0.55 15.12
N GLU A 2 4.39 0.24 13.90
CA GLU A 2 5.23 -0.01 12.73
C GLU A 2 6.10 1.20 12.35
N GLN A 3 5.52 2.41 12.32
CA GLN A 3 6.28 3.62 12.02
C GLN A 3 7.41 3.86 13.04
N GLN A 4 7.10 3.72 14.33
CA GLN A 4 8.07 3.89 15.40
C GLN A 4 9.20 2.84 15.28
N THR A 5 8.86 1.57 15.02
CA THR A 5 9.86 0.51 14.80
C THR A 5 10.76 0.81 13.59
N ALA A 6 10.19 1.32 12.50
CA ALA A 6 10.98 1.72 11.33
C ALA A 6 11.92 2.91 11.66
N GLU A 7 11.45 3.87 12.45
CA GLU A 7 12.26 5.00 12.92
C GLU A 7 13.39 4.56 13.85
N GLU A 8 13.10 3.67 14.82
CA GLU A 8 14.11 3.07 15.71
C GLU A 8 15.16 2.27 14.92
N TRP A 9 14.74 1.54 13.89
CA TRP A 9 15.65 0.84 12.98
C TRP A 9 16.60 1.80 12.27
N ASN A 10 16.05 2.90 11.73
CA ASN A 10 16.85 3.94 11.06
C ASN A 10 17.85 4.58 12.03
N GLN A 11 17.44 4.89 13.26
CA GLN A 11 18.33 5.48 14.27
C GLN A 11 19.48 4.54 14.65
N ARG A 12 19.18 3.24 14.83
CA ARG A 12 20.20 2.21 15.12
C ARG A 12 21.22 2.06 14.00
N HIS A 13 20.82 2.33 12.76
CA HIS A 13 21.64 2.17 11.57
C HIS A 13 22.03 3.50 10.93
N ASP A 14 22.05 4.58 11.71
CA ASP A 14 22.43 5.90 11.22
C ASP A 14 23.82 5.89 10.57
N GLY A 15 23.95 6.57 9.44
CA GLY A 15 25.16 6.58 8.61
C GLY A 15 25.41 5.33 7.74
N LYS A 16 24.58 4.30 7.80
CA LYS A 16 24.64 3.15 6.88
C LYS A 16 23.78 3.38 5.63
N ALA A 17 24.11 2.73 4.51
CA ALA A 17 23.30 2.77 3.29
C ALA A 17 22.03 1.88 3.39
N CYS A 18 21.17 2.17 4.37
CA CYS A 18 19.89 1.49 4.56
C CYS A 18 18.79 2.45 5.00
N ARG A 19 17.54 2.10 4.69
CA ARG A 19 16.35 2.86 5.08
C ARG A 19 15.18 1.92 5.34
N ALA A 20 14.63 1.99 6.54
CA ALA A 20 13.35 1.41 6.92
C ALA A 20 12.23 2.44 6.75
N PHE A 21 11.07 2.01 6.24
CA PHE A 21 9.90 2.86 6.04
C PHE A 21 8.61 2.03 6.02
N ILE A 22 7.47 2.70 6.21
CA ILE A 22 6.17 2.08 5.97
C ILE A 22 5.57 2.63 4.68
N ILE A 23 4.78 1.81 3.99
CA ILE A 23 3.88 2.29 2.95
C ILE A 23 2.51 2.47 3.58
N THR A 24 1.85 3.59 3.31
CA THR A 24 0.50 3.88 3.82
C THR A 24 -0.49 4.02 2.67
N TYR A 25 -1.78 3.87 2.96
CA TYR A 25 -2.85 4.11 2.01
C TYR A 25 -3.99 4.89 2.64
N GLU A 26 -4.71 5.64 1.82
CA GLU A 26 -5.91 6.34 2.22
C GLU A 26 -7.16 5.44 2.11
N LYS A 27 -8.05 5.56 3.08
CA LYS A 27 -9.39 4.98 3.01
C LYS A 27 -10.43 5.90 3.64
N MET A 28 -11.71 5.63 3.32
CA MET A 28 -12.82 6.34 3.92
C MET A 28 -13.44 5.53 5.05
N LYS A 29 -13.62 6.17 6.19
CA LYS A 29 -14.26 5.59 7.37
C LYS A 29 -15.37 6.51 7.86
N ARG A 30 -16.53 5.92 8.13
CA ARG A 30 -17.64 6.66 8.74
C ARG A 30 -17.59 6.52 10.25
N TYR A 31 -17.51 7.64 10.95
CA TYR A 31 -17.67 7.74 12.40
C TYR A 31 -18.27 9.11 12.72
N GLU A 32 -18.95 9.22 13.87
CA GLU A 32 -19.61 10.47 14.31
C GLU A 32 -20.54 11.08 13.24
N GLY A 33 -21.22 10.21 12.47
CA GLY A 33 -22.17 10.62 11.44
C GLY A 33 -21.54 11.03 10.10
N SER A 34 -20.24 11.30 10.03
CA SER A 34 -19.54 11.87 8.88
C SER A 34 -18.51 10.93 8.26
N TRP A 35 -18.21 11.14 6.97
CA TRP A 35 -17.14 10.43 6.27
C TRP A 35 -15.82 11.15 6.48
N HIS A 36 -14.80 10.41 6.88
CA HIS A 36 -13.46 10.92 7.06
C HIS A 36 -12.47 10.10 6.23
N LEU A 37 -11.57 10.82 5.57
CA LEU A 37 -10.38 10.24 4.99
C LEU A 37 -9.40 9.93 6.11
N ILE A 38 -8.91 8.70 6.17
CA ILE A 38 -7.91 8.27 7.14
C ILE A 38 -6.79 7.52 6.44
N CYS A 39 -5.59 7.58 7.01
CA CYS A 39 -4.41 6.87 6.53
C CYS A 39 -4.12 5.66 7.43
N GLU A 40 -3.80 4.52 6.83
CA GLU A 40 -3.37 3.32 7.55
C GLU A 40 -2.14 2.69 6.86
N PRO A 41 -1.35 1.87 7.57
CA PRO A 41 -0.32 1.06 6.92
C PRO A 41 -0.91 0.14 5.86
N LEU A 42 -0.28 0.11 4.69
CA LEU A 42 -0.66 -0.74 3.56
C LEU A 42 -0.55 -2.22 3.92
N LEU A 43 0.52 -2.59 4.62
CA LEU A 43 0.72 -3.92 5.21
C LEU A 43 0.81 -3.77 6.74
N SER A 44 -0.27 -4.13 7.43
CA SER A 44 -0.30 -4.05 8.90
C SER A 44 0.65 -5.06 9.53
N GLY A 45 1.45 -4.61 10.51
CA GLY A 45 2.47 -5.44 11.17
C GLY A 45 3.80 -5.56 10.42
N TYR A 46 3.97 -4.86 9.29
CA TYR A 46 5.22 -4.86 8.52
C TYR A 46 5.78 -3.46 8.32
N PHE A 47 7.08 -3.39 8.12
CA PHE A 47 7.76 -2.25 7.52
C PHE A 47 8.67 -2.76 6.40
N PHE A 48 9.03 -1.88 5.48
CA PHE A 48 9.91 -2.16 4.36
C PHE A 48 11.33 -1.74 4.70
N LEU A 49 12.30 -2.56 4.33
CA LEU A 49 13.72 -2.28 4.47
C LEU A 49 14.36 -2.25 3.08
N LYS A 50 15.01 -1.14 2.75
CA LYS A 50 15.89 -1.02 1.58
C LYS A 50 17.32 -0.88 2.07
N THR A 51 18.22 -1.76 1.62
CA THR A 51 19.63 -1.75 2.03
C THR A 51 20.52 -2.32 0.94
N GLU A 52 21.74 -1.81 0.85
CA GLU A 52 22.84 -2.39 0.06
C GLU A 52 23.95 -2.96 0.96
N GLU A 53 23.83 -2.77 2.28
CA GLU A 53 24.80 -3.20 3.28
C GLU A 53 24.62 -4.67 3.66
N SER A 54 25.64 -5.50 3.43
CA SER A 54 25.58 -6.95 3.74
C SER A 54 25.31 -7.22 5.23
N LYS A 55 25.92 -6.44 6.12
CA LYS A 55 25.71 -6.56 7.57
C LYS A 55 24.26 -6.30 7.98
N VAL A 56 23.61 -5.33 7.34
CA VAL A 56 22.19 -5.03 7.61
C VAL A 56 21.31 -6.17 7.10
N LEU A 57 21.67 -6.77 5.97
CA LEU A 57 20.97 -7.92 5.43
C LEU A 57 21.11 -9.16 6.33
N GLU A 58 22.29 -9.37 6.92
CA GLU A 58 22.54 -10.41 7.93
C GLU A 58 21.67 -10.18 9.19
N GLU A 59 21.59 -8.94 9.69
CA GLU A 59 20.69 -8.58 10.81
C GLU A 59 19.20 -8.79 10.47
N ALA A 60 18.84 -8.72 9.18
CA ALA A 60 17.50 -8.91 8.65
C ALA A 60 17.25 -10.32 8.09
N GLN A 61 17.98 -11.34 8.56
CA GLN A 61 17.87 -12.72 8.06
C GLN A 61 16.45 -13.32 8.13
N ASP A 62 15.62 -12.89 9.08
CA ASP A 62 14.23 -13.35 9.23
C ASP A 62 13.23 -12.50 8.42
N SER A 63 13.73 -11.56 7.61
CA SER A 63 12.91 -10.74 6.73
C SER A 63 12.40 -11.53 5.54
N ILE A 64 11.30 -11.05 4.97
CA ILE A 64 10.71 -11.65 3.78
C ILE A 64 11.25 -10.91 2.55
N PRO A 65 11.95 -11.58 1.63
CA PRO A 65 12.44 -10.94 0.43
C PRO A 65 11.28 -10.52 -0.47
N ILE A 66 11.38 -9.32 -1.03
CA ILE A 66 10.44 -8.77 -2.00
C ILE A 66 11.04 -8.95 -3.39
N ASP A 67 10.28 -9.54 -4.31
CA ASP A 67 10.75 -9.72 -5.67
C ASP A 67 10.69 -8.41 -6.49
N SER A 68 11.40 -8.36 -7.62
CA SER A 68 11.47 -7.14 -8.45
C SER A 68 10.11 -6.66 -8.99
N GLY A 69 9.15 -7.56 -9.17
CA GLY A 69 7.80 -7.23 -9.62
C GLY A 69 6.97 -6.61 -8.49
N GLU A 70 7.06 -7.19 -7.29
CA GLU A 70 6.45 -6.65 -6.08
C GLU A 70 7.04 -5.28 -5.70
N GLU A 71 8.36 -5.13 -5.76
CA GLU A 71 9.04 -3.85 -5.50
C GLU A 71 8.57 -2.78 -6.50
N ARG A 72 8.51 -3.13 -7.79
CA ARG A 72 8.02 -2.23 -8.83
C ARG A 72 6.58 -1.79 -8.56
N PHE A 73 5.70 -2.75 -8.27
CA PHE A 73 4.29 -2.49 -7.99
C PHE A 73 4.10 -1.57 -6.77
N LEU A 74 4.83 -1.84 -5.69
CA LEU A 74 4.81 -1.00 -4.48
C LEU A 74 5.30 0.43 -4.73
N LYS A 75 6.33 0.60 -5.58
CA LYS A 75 6.82 1.93 -5.98
C LYS A 75 5.82 2.66 -6.88
N GLU A 76 5.17 1.96 -7.79
CA GLU A 76 4.12 2.53 -8.67
C GLU A 76 2.94 3.02 -7.83
N LEU A 77 2.48 2.23 -6.85
CA LEU A 77 1.37 2.62 -5.97
C LEU A 77 1.74 3.71 -4.96
N GLY A 78 2.86 3.54 -4.25
CA GLY A 78 3.23 4.40 -3.13
C GLY A 78 3.98 5.67 -3.54
N GLY A 79 4.44 5.75 -4.79
CA GLY A 79 5.22 6.88 -5.28
C GLY A 79 6.46 7.16 -4.44
N ARG A 80 6.88 8.44 -4.44
CA ARG A 80 8.07 8.90 -3.70
C ARG A 80 7.88 8.96 -2.19
N ASP A 81 6.65 9.20 -1.75
CA ASP A 81 6.33 9.44 -0.35
C ASP A 81 5.90 8.16 0.38
N HIS A 82 5.93 7.01 -0.30
CA HIS A 82 5.46 5.73 0.22
C HIS A 82 4.01 5.84 0.73
N HIS A 83 3.18 6.55 -0.04
CA HIS A 83 1.81 6.87 0.30
C HIS A 83 0.91 6.66 -0.92
N VAL A 84 -0.12 5.85 -0.74
CA VAL A 84 -1.10 5.47 -1.76
C VAL A 84 -2.37 6.29 -1.54
N PRO A 85 -2.54 7.44 -2.24
CA PRO A 85 -3.72 8.26 -2.07
C PRO A 85 -4.97 7.60 -2.67
N MET A 86 -6.14 8.11 -2.27
CA MET A 86 -7.44 7.66 -2.76
C MET A 86 -7.52 7.81 -4.29
N SER A 87 -7.75 6.69 -4.97
CA SER A 87 -8.04 6.71 -6.41
C SER A 87 -9.52 6.96 -6.67
N ARG A 88 -9.86 7.44 -7.87
CA ARG A 88 -11.24 7.73 -8.28
C ARG A 88 -11.52 7.22 -9.67
N GLY A 89 -12.74 6.75 -9.88
CA GLY A 89 -13.14 6.16 -11.15
C GLY A 89 -14.64 5.91 -11.24
N TYR A 90 -15.04 5.22 -12.30
CA TYR A 90 -16.43 4.85 -12.54
C TYR A 90 -16.52 3.40 -13.02
N ILE A 91 -17.75 2.86 -13.03
CA ILE A 91 -18.04 1.56 -13.64
C ILE A 91 -18.89 1.79 -14.88
N ARG A 92 -18.41 1.34 -16.04
CA ARG A 92 -19.14 1.40 -17.31
C ARG A 92 -19.21 0.02 -17.93
N GLU A 93 -20.42 -0.45 -18.25
CA GLU A 93 -20.62 -1.77 -18.88
C GLU A 93 -20.00 -2.91 -18.06
N GLY A 94 -20.07 -2.79 -16.73
CA GLY A 94 -19.49 -3.76 -15.79
C GLY A 94 -17.96 -3.69 -15.64
N LYS A 95 -17.27 -2.81 -16.37
CA LYS A 95 -15.82 -2.61 -16.27
C LYS A 95 -15.49 -1.42 -15.38
N THR A 96 -14.50 -1.60 -14.51
CA THR A 96 -13.93 -0.51 -13.71
C THR A 96 -13.01 0.32 -14.59
N CYS A 97 -13.17 1.64 -14.56
CA CYS A 97 -12.28 2.60 -15.21
C CYS A 97 -11.78 3.58 -14.14
N VAL A 98 -10.47 3.61 -13.88
CA VAL A 98 -9.86 4.52 -12.91
C VAL A 98 -9.30 5.72 -13.65
N THR A 99 -9.73 6.91 -13.27
CA THR A 99 -9.37 8.16 -13.95
C THR A 99 -8.38 9.01 -13.15
N GLU A 100 -8.27 8.77 -11.84
CA GLU A 100 -7.41 9.54 -10.94
C GLU A 100 -6.75 8.60 -9.92
N GLY A 101 -5.51 8.93 -9.53
CA GLY A 101 -4.78 8.26 -8.46
C GLY A 101 -3.96 7.03 -8.89
N PRO A 102 -3.29 6.38 -7.93
CA PRO A 102 -2.31 5.32 -8.19
C PRO A 102 -2.90 4.03 -8.78
N LEU A 103 -4.22 3.85 -8.76
CA LEU A 103 -4.86 2.70 -9.40
C LEU A 103 -5.12 2.88 -10.91
N CYS A 104 -4.81 4.06 -11.47
CA CYS A 104 -4.94 4.30 -12.91
C CYS A 104 -3.97 3.40 -13.71
N GLY A 105 -4.48 2.62 -14.66
CA GLY A 105 -3.69 1.63 -15.41
C GLY A 105 -3.54 0.28 -14.71
N HIS A 106 -4.03 0.14 -13.47
CA HIS A 106 -4.00 -1.08 -12.66
C HIS A 106 -5.40 -1.73 -12.53
N GLU A 107 -6.37 -1.36 -13.38
CA GLU A 107 -7.76 -1.82 -13.26
C GLU A 107 -7.92 -3.34 -13.39
N SER A 108 -7.07 -3.99 -14.19
CA SER A 108 -7.07 -5.45 -14.34
C SER A 108 -6.67 -6.18 -13.06
N GLN A 109 -6.00 -5.50 -12.13
CA GLN A 109 -5.63 -6.06 -10.82
C GLN A 109 -6.75 -5.87 -9.78
N ILE A 110 -7.81 -5.12 -10.07
CA ILE A 110 -8.91 -4.91 -9.11
C ILE A 110 -9.85 -6.13 -9.14
N GLN A 111 -9.76 -7.00 -8.13
CA GLN A 111 -10.62 -8.17 -8.02
C GLN A 111 -12.01 -7.84 -7.47
N LYS A 112 -12.06 -6.91 -6.51
CA LYS A 112 -13.27 -6.57 -5.77
C LYS A 112 -13.25 -5.12 -5.34
N ILE A 113 -14.42 -4.49 -5.35
CA ILE A 113 -14.61 -3.13 -4.86
C ILE A 113 -15.66 -3.13 -3.73
N ASP A 114 -15.27 -2.70 -2.55
CA ASP A 114 -16.17 -2.34 -1.46
C ASP A 114 -16.50 -0.85 -1.59
N ARG A 115 -17.59 -0.53 -2.29
CA ARG A 115 -18.02 0.86 -2.52
C ARG A 115 -18.44 1.58 -1.24
N HIS A 116 -18.88 0.84 -0.21
CA HIS A 116 -19.26 1.45 1.06
C HIS A 116 -18.01 1.95 1.79
N LYS A 117 -16.93 1.18 1.77
CA LYS A 117 -15.64 1.60 2.36
C LYS A 117 -14.75 2.39 1.41
N ARG A 118 -15.13 2.46 0.12
CA ARG A 118 -14.35 3.03 -0.98
C ARG A 118 -12.96 2.38 -1.05
N LEU A 119 -12.97 1.06 -1.12
CA LEU A 119 -11.76 0.23 -1.14
C LEU A 119 -11.77 -0.72 -2.33
N ALA A 120 -10.62 -0.87 -2.98
CA ALA A 120 -10.35 -1.89 -3.98
C ALA A 120 -9.42 -2.96 -3.39
N HIS A 121 -9.80 -4.23 -3.58
CA HIS A 121 -8.94 -5.38 -3.33
C HIS A 121 -8.09 -5.63 -4.57
N LEU A 122 -6.77 -5.68 -4.40
CA LEU A 122 -5.83 -5.83 -5.50
C LEU A 122 -5.30 -7.26 -5.56
N ASP A 123 -5.40 -7.88 -6.73
CA ASP A 123 -4.72 -9.14 -7.03
C ASP A 123 -3.21 -8.89 -7.11
N CYS A 124 -2.50 -9.33 -6.08
CA CYS A 124 -1.05 -9.28 -6.10
C CYS A 124 -0.46 -10.43 -5.28
N ARG A 125 0.80 -10.78 -5.60
CA ARG A 125 1.53 -11.85 -4.91
C ARG A 125 1.75 -11.56 -3.42
N MET A 126 1.62 -10.30 -3.02
CA MET A 126 1.75 -9.87 -1.63
C MET A 126 0.60 -10.32 -0.71
N ASP A 127 -0.48 -10.89 -1.24
CA ASP A 127 -1.55 -11.49 -0.45
C ASP A 127 -1.04 -12.59 0.51
N GLN A 128 0.12 -13.20 0.20
CA GLN A 128 0.77 -14.15 1.09
C GLN A 128 1.25 -13.53 2.42
N TYR A 129 1.51 -12.21 2.45
CA TYR A 129 1.96 -11.49 3.64
C TYR A 129 0.81 -11.04 4.53
N GLN A 130 -0.40 -10.94 3.97
CA GLN A 130 -1.59 -10.49 4.67
C GLN A 130 -2.78 -11.37 4.37
N ARG A 131 -3.30 -12.09 5.38
CA ARG A 131 -4.47 -12.99 5.26
C ARG A 131 -5.73 -12.35 4.64
N LYS A 132 -5.82 -11.03 4.61
CA LYS A 132 -6.96 -10.27 4.05
C LYS A 132 -6.68 -9.66 2.67
N GLY A 133 -5.50 -9.91 2.11
CA GLY A 133 -4.97 -9.35 0.88
C GLY A 133 -4.70 -7.84 0.92
N LEU A 134 -4.24 -7.30 -0.20
CA LEU A 134 -3.84 -5.89 -0.35
C LEU A 134 -5.03 -4.99 -0.71
N TRP A 135 -5.21 -3.92 0.05
CA TRP A 135 -6.29 -2.96 -0.15
C TRP A 135 -5.77 -1.55 -0.45
N ALA A 136 -6.44 -0.84 -1.36
CA ALA A 136 -6.18 0.55 -1.67
C ALA A 136 -7.48 1.35 -1.78
N GLY A 137 -7.42 2.66 -1.54
CA GLY A 137 -8.57 3.56 -1.68
C GLY A 137 -9.07 3.66 -3.12
N LEU A 138 -10.36 3.41 -3.33
CA LEU A 138 -11.04 3.64 -4.60
C LEU A 138 -12.47 4.14 -4.41
N GLU A 139 -12.73 5.38 -4.81
CA GLU A 139 -14.08 5.94 -4.90
C GLU A 139 -14.66 5.73 -6.30
N ILE A 140 -15.79 5.02 -6.37
CA ILE A 140 -16.59 4.91 -7.59
C ILE A 140 -17.64 6.02 -7.61
N VAL A 141 -17.44 7.03 -8.46
CA VAL A 141 -18.28 8.23 -8.52
C VAL A 141 -19.54 8.05 -9.36
N SER A 142 -19.56 7.10 -10.29
CA SER A 142 -20.74 6.77 -11.10
C SER A 142 -20.74 5.31 -11.57
N LYS A 143 -21.93 4.80 -11.88
CA LYS A 143 -22.14 3.47 -12.48
C LYS A 143 -23.24 3.53 -13.54
N SER A 144 -22.97 2.99 -14.72
CA SER A 144 -23.93 2.75 -15.81
C SER A 144 -23.89 1.29 -16.26
#